data_AF-A0A939EI74-F1
#
_entry.id   AF-A0A939EI74-F1
#
_cell.length_a   1.000
_cell.length_b   1.000
_cell.length_c   1.000
_cell.angle_alpha   90.00
_cell.angle_beta   90.00
_cell.angle_gamma   90.00
#
_symmetry.space_group_name_H-M   'P 1'
#
loop_
_entity.id
_entity.type
_entity.pdbx_description
1 polymer ?
#
loop_
_entity_poly.entity_id
_entity_poly.type
_entity_poly.pdbx_seq_one_letter_code
_entity_poly.pdbx_strand_id
1 'polypeptide(L)'
;MTRFIKNIILFAIAVVLVSLSVANRHTVSLALNPFDPQDPRLTISAIPLFWIFFASLGAGIIVGGLATWMVQGRWRKEARSKRREADKWHKEADQLREIQSASLPAAGAAKGLPHPDKRSAA
;
A
#
# COMPACT_ATOMS: atom_id res chain seq x y z
N MET A 1 12.50 4.44 -4.87
CA MET A 1 13.81 3.85 -4.48
C MET A 1 13.70 2.73 -3.46
N THR A 2 12.94 2.89 -2.36
CA THR A 2 12.78 1.85 -1.31
C THR A 2 12.34 0.48 -1.82
N ARG A 3 11.44 0.42 -2.82
CA ARG A 3 11.02 -0.86 -3.43
C ARG A 3 12.15 -1.58 -4.16
N PHE A 4 13.06 -0.85 -4.79
CA PHE A 4 14.21 -1.43 -5.50
C PHE A 4 15.21 -2.04 -4.51
N ILE A 5 15.56 -1.28 -3.45
CA ILE A 5 16.43 -1.76 -2.38
C ILE A 5 15.84 -2.99 -1.68
N LYS A 6 14.53 -2.96 -1.38
CA LYS A 6 13.82 -4.12 -0.81
C LYS A 6 13.94 -5.36 -1.71
N ASN A 7 13.77 -5.20 -3.01
CA ASN A 7 13.85 -6.31 -3.96
C ASN A 7 15.26 -6.87 -4.06
N ILE A 8 16.30 -6.02 -4.00
CA ILE A 8 17.70 -6.46 -3.95
C ILE A 8 17.98 -7.27 -2.68
N ILE A 9 17.53 -6.78 -1.52
CA ILE A 9 17.69 -7.49 -0.24
C ILE A 9 16.98 -8.85 -0.31
N LEU A 10 15.74 -8.89 -0.82
CA LEU A 10 14.98 -10.13 -0.94
C LEU A 10 15.67 -11.12 -1.90
N PHE A 11 16.22 -10.62 -3.00
CA PHE A 11 16.98 -11.43 -3.94
C PHE A 11 18.25 -12.02 -3.29
N ALA A 12 19.02 -11.21 -2.56
CA ALA A 12 20.19 -11.68 -1.84
C ALA A 12 19.84 -12.77 -0.81
N ILE A 13 18.78 -12.57 -0.03
CA ILE A 13 18.26 -13.58 0.91
C ILE A 13 17.87 -14.86 0.16
N ALA A 14 17.18 -14.75 -0.98
CA ALA A 14 16.78 -15.90 -1.78
C ALA A 14 18.00 -16.68 -2.31
N VAL A 15 19.04 -16.00 -2.80
CA VAL A 15 20.29 -16.65 -3.27
C VAL A 15 20.97 -17.44 -2.15
N VAL A 16 21.06 -16.87 -0.95
CA VAL A 16 21.63 -17.54 0.22
C VAL A 16 20.80 -18.76 0.62
N LEU A 17 19.47 -18.61 0.72
CA LEU A 17 18.56 -19.69 1.10
C LEU A 17 18.57 -20.84 0.09
N VAL A 18 18.59 -20.54 -1.21
CA VAL A 18 18.67 -21.55 -2.27
C VAL A 18 20.01 -22.27 -2.21
N SER A 19 21.13 -21.55 -2.04
CA SER A 19 22.45 -22.18 -1.92
C SER A 19 22.56 -23.09 -0.68
N LEU A 20 22.08 -22.63 0.47
CA LEU A 20 21.96 -23.45 1.69
C LEU A 20 21.08 -24.69 1.45
N SER A 21 19.96 -24.52 0.76
CA SER A 21 19.04 -25.63 0.45
C SER A 21 19.66 -26.68 -0.47
N VAL A 22 20.36 -26.25 -1.53
CA VAL A 22 20.99 -27.16 -2.49
C VAL A 22 22.20 -27.87 -1.87
N ALA A 23 23.03 -27.15 -1.12
CA ALA A 23 24.16 -27.73 -0.40
C ALA A 23 23.70 -28.75 0.64
N ASN A 24 22.56 -28.49 1.28
CA ASN A 24 21.98 -29.32 2.32
C ASN A 24 20.77 -30.13 1.83
N ARG A 25 20.90 -30.71 0.62
CA ARG A 25 19.89 -31.64 0.05
C ARG A 25 19.82 -32.99 0.75
N HIS A 26 20.81 -33.30 1.58
CA HIS A 26 20.85 -34.53 2.36
C HIS A 26 19.72 -34.50 3.39
N THR A 27 19.23 -35.69 3.72
CA THR A 27 18.18 -35.87 4.71
C THR A 27 18.76 -35.73 6.11
N VAL A 28 18.14 -34.92 6.96
CA VAL A 28 18.50 -34.77 8.37
C VAL A 28 17.35 -35.26 9.27
N SER A 29 17.68 -35.57 10.51
CA SER A 29 16.69 -35.83 11.55
C SER A 29 16.42 -34.54 12.31
N LEU A 30 15.17 -34.09 12.32
CA LEU A 30 14.74 -32.91 13.06
C LEU A 30 14.06 -33.34 14.35
N ALA A 31 14.73 -33.13 15.49
CA ALA A 31 14.13 -33.29 16.81
C ALA A 31 13.34 -32.01 17.18
N LEU A 32 12.03 -32.14 17.37
CA LEU A 32 11.16 -31.04 17.78
C LEU A 32 11.03 -30.92 19.30
N ASN A 33 11.54 -31.89 20.06
CA ASN A 33 11.52 -31.89 21.51
C ASN A 33 12.77 -31.17 22.06
N PRO A 34 12.62 -30.01 22.73
CA PRO A 34 13.76 -29.25 23.26
C PRO A 34 14.36 -29.83 24.56
N PHE A 35 13.69 -30.82 25.19
CA PHE A 35 14.12 -31.42 26.46
C PHE A 35 14.68 -32.84 26.30
N ASP A 36 14.21 -33.59 25.30
CA ASP A 36 14.71 -34.92 24.97
C ASP A 36 14.92 -35.06 23.45
N PRO A 37 16.15 -34.88 22.95
CA PRO A 37 16.47 -35.02 21.53
C PRO A 37 16.33 -36.45 21.00
N GLN A 38 16.24 -37.46 21.86
CA GLN A 38 16.10 -38.87 21.47
C GLN A 38 14.63 -39.32 21.42
N ASP A 39 13.67 -38.43 21.71
CA ASP A 39 12.25 -38.76 21.68
C ASP A 39 11.77 -39.06 20.24
N PRO A 40 11.39 -40.31 19.93
CA PRO A 40 10.99 -40.71 18.58
C PRO A 40 9.61 -40.16 18.19
N ARG A 41 8.78 -39.68 19.14
CA ARG A 41 7.41 -39.20 18.87
C ARG A 41 7.40 -37.81 18.27
N LEU A 42 8.41 -37.00 18.60
CA LEU A 42 8.58 -35.62 18.15
C LEU A 42 9.80 -35.46 17.23
N THR A 43 10.35 -36.56 16.73
CA THR A 43 11.47 -36.55 15.80
C THR A 43 10.97 -36.84 14.39
N ILE A 44 11.13 -35.86 13.50
CA ILE A 44 10.84 -36.08 12.08
C ILE A 44 12.13 -36.50 11.39
N SER A 45 12.21 -37.79 11.09
CA SER A 45 13.37 -38.40 10.46
C SER A 45 13.35 -38.21 8.94
N ALA A 46 14.55 -38.15 8.36
CA ALA A 46 14.79 -38.18 6.93
C ALA A 46 14.16 -37.05 6.10
N ILE A 47 14.05 -35.84 6.66
CA ILE A 47 13.57 -34.67 5.90
C ILE A 47 14.77 -33.87 5.35
N PRO A 48 14.78 -33.55 4.05
CA PRO A 48 15.72 -32.59 3.51
C PRO A 48 15.56 -31.19 4.12
N LEU A 49 16.66 -30.55 4.53
CA LEU A 49 16.64 -29.24 5.21
C LEU A 49 15.93 -28.13 4.40
N PHE A 50 15.92 -28.23 3.06
CA PHE A 50 15.26 -27.23 2.23
C PHE A 50 13.76 -27.08 2.55
N TRP A 51 13.05 -28.16 2.87
CA TRP A 51 11.62 -28.10 3.21
C TRP A 51 11.38 -27.22 4.43
N ILE A 52 12.26 -27.28 5.42
CA ILE A 52 12.17 -26.50 6.65
C ILE A 52 12.42 -25.02 6.36
N PHE A 53 13.43 -24.70 5.55
CA PHE A 53 13.70 -23.31 5.16
C PHE A 53 12.55 -22.70 4.35
N PHE A 54 12.01 -23.44 3.37
CA PHE A 54 10.86 -22.96 2.59
C PHE A 54 9.59 -22.83 3.43
N ALA A 55 9.32 -23.77 4.33
CA ALA A 55 8.18 -23.69 5.24
C ALA A 55 8.30 -22.49 6.19
N SER A 56 9.49 -22.28 6.77
CA SER A 56 9.78 -21.12 7.64
C SER A 56 9.63 -19.80 6.89
N LEU A 57 10.17 -19.71 5.67
CA LEU A 57 10.03 -18.53 4.81
C LEU A 57 8.56 -18.27 4.46
N GLY A 58 7.83 -19.31 4.05
CA GLY A 58 6.40 -19.24 3.72
C GLY A 58 5.57 -18.77 4.90
N ALA A 59 5.81 -19.34 6.09
CA ALA A 59 5.17 -18.90 7.33
C ALA A 59 5.46 -17.41 7.62
N GLY A 60 6.71 -16.97 7.47
CA GLY A 60 7.09 -15.57 7.61
C GLY A 60 6.36 -14.64 6.65
N ILE A 61 6.20 -15.03 5.38
CA ILE A 61 5.45 -14.27 4.37
C ILE A 61 3.98 -14.15 4.76
N ILE A 62 3.36 -15.26 5.19
CA ILE A 62 1.95 -15.27 5.60
C ILE A 62 1.74 -14.34 6.81
N VAL A 63 2.57 -14.47 7.84
CA VAL A 63 2.49 -13.64 9.04
C VAL A 63 2.73 -12.17 8.71
N GLY A 64 3.76 -11.86 7.91
CA GLY A 64 4.06 -10.50 7.47
C GLY A 64 2.93 -9.89 6.61
N GLY A 65 2.32 -10.70 5.75
CA GLY A 65 1.16 -10.31 4.94
C GLY A 65 -0.06 -10.00 5.80
N LEU A 66 -0.38 -10.87 6.76
CA LEU A 66 -1.47 -10.68 7.72
C LEU A 66 -1.24 -9.42 8.57
N ALA A 67 -0.03 -9.23 9.10
CA ALA A 67 0.34 -8.04 9.86
C ALA A 67 0.15 -6.76 9.03
N THR A 68 0.67 -6.75 7.79
CA THR A 68 0.51 -5.61 6.88
C THR A 68 -0.96 -5.34 6.56
N TRP A 69 -1.77 -6.39 6.36
CA TRP A 69 -3.20 -6.28 6.06
C TRP A 69 -4.01 -5.74 7.23
N MET A 70 -3.68 -6.14 8.45
CA MET A 70 -4.28 -5.62 9.68
C MET A 70 -3.93 -4.14 9.88
N VAL A 71 -2.66 -3.77 9.73
CA VAL A 71 -2.22 -2.38 9.80
C VAL A 71 -2.94 -1.57 8.74
N GLN A 72 -2.77 -1.88 7.45
CA GLN A 72 -3.43 -1.14 6.35
C GLN A 72 -4.97 -1.21 6.38
N GLY A 73 -5.56 -2.15 7.12
CA GLY A 73 -7.00 -2.27 7.37
C GLY A 73 -7.63 -1.00 7.94
N ARG A 74 -6.94 -0.32 8.86
CA ARG A 74 -7.45 0.90 9.50
C ARG A 74 -7.57 2.06 8.51
N TRP A 75 -6.54 2.26 7.68
CA TRP A 75 -6.52 3.30 6.65
C TRP A 75 -7.60 3.13 5.58
N ARG A 76 -8.08 1.91 5.32
CA ARG A 76 -9.20 1.66 4.39
C ARG A 76 -10.54 2.21 4.87
N LYS A 77 -10.76 2.31 6.19
CA LYS A 77 -11.97 2.95 6.75
C LYS A 77 -11.81 4.46 6.76
N GLU A 78 -10.64 4.94 7.14
CA GLU A 78 -10.33 6.37 7.24
C GLU A 78 -10.36 7.07 5.88
N ALA A 79 -9.81 6.45 4.83
CA ALA A 79 -9.88 6.97 3.47
C ALA A 79 -11.32 7.13 2.97
N ARG A 80 -12.24 6.23 3.37
CA ARG A 80 -13.66 6.34 3.02
C ARG A 80 -14.37 7.46 3.79
N SER A 81 -14.04 7.66 5.06
CA SER A 81 -14.57 8.79 5.84
C SER A 81 -14.11 10.12 5.27
N LYS A 82 -12.80 10.24 5.01
CA LYS A 82 -12.20 11.46 4.46
C LYS A 82 -12.75 11.81 3.08
N ARG A 83 -13.00 10.81 2.23
CA ARG A 83 -13.65 11.04 0.93
C ARG A 83 -15.08 11.59 1.08
N ARG A 84 -15.86 11.05 2.02
CA ARG A 84 -17.23 11.55 2.31
C ARG A 84 -17.22 12.96 2.88
N GLU A 85 -16.27 13.29 3.75
CA GLU A 85 -16.09 14.64 4.29
C GLU A 85 -15.73 15.63 3.18
N ALA A 86 -14.79 15.28 2.30
CA ALA A 86 -14.42 16.10 1.15
C ALA A 86 -15.60 16.33 0.19
N ASP A 87 -16.37 15.29 -0.14
CA ASP A 87 -17.55 15.41 -1.00
C ASP A 87 -18.62 16.34 -0.41
N LYS A 88 -18.78 16.37 0.92
CA LYS A 88 -19.69 17.29 1.60
C LYS A 88 -19.22 18.74 1.48
N TRP A 89 -17.95 19.00 1.78
CA TRP A 89 -17.38 20.35 1.70
C TRP A 89 -17.38 20.88 0.26
N HIS A 90 -17.15 20.03 -0.74
CA HIS A 90 -17.31 20.41 -2.14
C HIS A 90 -18.73 20.83 -2.48
N LYS A 91 -19.75 20.07 -2.04
CA LYS A 91 -21.16 20.43 -2.26
C LYS A 91 -21.56 21.74 -1.58
N GLU A 92 -21.12 21.95 -0.35
CA GLU A 92 -21.38 23.20 0.38
C GLU A 92 -20.69 24.38 -0.30
N ALA A 93 -19.44 24.21 -0.76
CA ALA A 93 -18.74 25.23 -1.53
C ALA A 93 -19.43 25.57 -2.85
N ASP A 94 -19.92 24.55 -3.59
CA ASP A 94 -20.65 24.73 -4.84
C ASP A 94 -21.99 25.44 -4.62
N GLN A 95 -22.74 25.07 -3.57
CA GLN A 95 -23.98 25.74 -3.17
C GLN A 95 -23.75 27.21 -2.80
N LEU A 96 -22.72 27.51 -2.02
CA LEU A 96 -22.36 28.88 -1.66
C LEU A 96 -21.95 29.68 -2.92
N ARG A 97 -21.25 29.05 -3.86
CA ARG A 97 -20.91 29.66 -5.15
C ARG A 97 -22.15 29.96 -5.98
N GLU A 98 -23.10 29.03 -6.04
CA GLU A 98 -24.36 29.19 -6.78
C GLU A 98 -25.20 30.33 -6.19
N ILE A 99 -25.36 30.35 -4.86
CA ILE A 99 -26.06 31.42 -4.13
C ILE A 99 -25.36 32.77 -4.37
N GLN A 100 -24.03 32.82 -4.33
CA GLN A 100 -23.28 34.03 -4.67
C GLN A 100 -23.57 34.45 -6.11
N SER A 101 -23.44 33.57 -7.11
CA SER A 101 -23.76 33.90 -8.51
C SER A 101 -25.21 34.35 -8.73
N ALA A 102 -26.17 33.86 -7.94
CA ALA A 102 -27.58 34.26 -8.02
C ALA A 102 -27.89 35.57 -7.28
N SER A 103 -27.14 35.90 -6.22
CA SER A 103 -27.30 37.14 -5.43
C SER A 103 -26.51 38.33 -5.98
N LEU A 104 -25.59 38.08 -6.90
CA LEU A 104 -25.01 39.09 -7.79
C LEU A 104 -26.10 39.45 -8.82
N PRO A 105 -26.72 40.65 -8.77
CA PRO A 105 -27.52 41.10 -9.89
C PRO A 105 -26.64 41.09 -11.13
N ALA A 106 -27.21 40.80 -12.29
CA ALA A 106 -26.55 40.83 -13.59
C ALA A 106 -26.00 42.22 -13.94
N ALA A 107 -24.99 42.69 -13.22
CA ALA A 107 -24.17 43.84 -13.53
C ALA A 107 -23.14 43.37 -14.57
N GLY A 108 -23.61 43.18 -15.80
CA GLY A 108 -22.73 42.69 -16.86
C GLY A 108 -23.35 42.49 -18.24
N ALA A 109 -24.67 42.62 -18.40
CA ALA A 109 -25.28 42.89 -19.71
C ALA A 109 -25.53 44.40 -19.91
N ALA A 110 -24.74 45.24 -19.22
CA ALA A 110 -24.63 46.65 -19.52
C ALA A 110 -23.94 46.79 -20.88
N LYS A 111 -24.76 46.82 -21.93
CA LYS A 111 -24.66 47.70 -23.09
C LYS A 111 -23.23 48.20 -23.33
N GLY A 112 -22.53 47.55 -24.27
CA GLY A 112 -21.19 47.91 -24.68
C GLY A 112 -21.02 49.42 -24.77
N LEU A 113 -20.03 49.94 -24.05
CA LEU A 113 -19.61 51.33 -24.20
C LEU A 113 -19.32 51.57 -25.69
N PRO A 114 -19.87 52.63 -26.30
CA PRO A 114 -19.60 52.93 -27.69
C PRO A 114 -18.09 53.12 -27.86
N HIS A 115 -17.53 52.50 -28.90
CA HIS A 115 -16.15 52.71 -29.28
C HIS A 115 -15.91 54.22 -29.45
N PRO A 116 -14.85 54.80 -28.86
CA PRO A 116 -14.57 56.23 -29.03
C PRO A 116 -14.39 56.55 -30.52
N ASP A 117 -15.19 57.50 -30.99
CA ASP A 117 -15.26 57.93 -32.37
C ASP A 117 -13.93 58.60 -32.76
N LYS A 118 -13.24 58.05 -33.76
CA LYS A 118 -12.04 58.66 -34.34
C LYS A 118 -12.46 59.76 -35.32
N ARG A 119 -12.99 60.87 -34.82
CA ARG A 119 -13.21 62.06 -35.65
C ARG A 119 -12.55 63.30 -35.07
N SER A 120 -11.56 63.76 -35.83
CA SER A 120 -11.10 65.15 -35.94
C SER A 120 -10.30 65.71 -34.77
N ALA A 121 -8.99 65.43 -34.76
CA ALA A 121 -8.02 66.46 -34.41
C ALA A 121 -7.56 67.10 -35.73
N ALA A 122 -7.83 68.39 -35.84
CA ALA A 122 -7.43 69.27 -36.94
C ALA A 122 -5.92 69.51 -36.97
#